data_AF-A0A3N4LQB0-F1
#
_entry.id   AF-A0A3N4LQB0-F1
#
_cell.length_a   1.000
_cell.length_b   1.000
_cell.length_c   1.000
_cell.angle_alpha   90.00
_cell.angle_beta   90.00
_cell.angle_gamma   90.00
#
_symmetry.space_group_name_H-M   'P 1'
#
loop_
_entity.id
_entity.type
_entity.pdbx_description
1 polymer ?
#
loop_
_entity_poly.entity_id
_entity_poly.type
_entity_poly.pdbx_seq_one_letter_code
_entity_poly.pdbx_strand_id
1 'polypeptide(L)' 'MGEAQTVLGIQNADMQATVKYYLANEQEHSRGDGFTTSTISSDVDNRTMHEAYL' A
#
# COMPACT_ATOMS: atom_id res chain seq x y z
N MET A 1 -11.41 -0.18 -9.24
CA MET A 1 -12.06 -1.45 -9.65
C MET A 1 -11.11 -2.47 -10.31
N GLY A 2 -9.84 -2.14 -10.64
CA GLY A 2 -8.92 -3.09 -11.28
C GLY A 2 -8.28 -4.12 -10.34
N GLU A 3 -7.98 -3.74 -9.10
CA GLU A 3 -7.16 -4.56 -8.19
C GLU A 3 -7.86 -5.84 -7.72
N ALA A 4 -9.17 -5.77 -7.44
CA ALA A 4 -9.96 -6.94 -7.03
C ALA A 4 -10.00 -8.04 -8.11
N GLN A 5 -10.05 -7.65 -9.39
CA GLN A 5 -10.06 -8.62 -10.49
C GLN A 5 -8.70 -9.32 -10.65
N THR A 6 -7.60 -8.59 -10.40
CA THR A 6 -6.25 -9.17 -10.39
C THR A 6 -6.07 -10.15 -9.24
N VAL A 7 -6.54 -9.82 -8.03
CA VAL A 7 -6.49 -10.71 -6.87
C VAL A 7 -7.26 -12.00 -7.15
N LEU A 8 -8.49 -11.90 -7.67
CA LEU A 8 -9.29 -13.06 -8.04
C LEU A 8 -8.61 -13.91 -9.12
N GLY A 9 -7.99 -13.29 -10.13
CA GLY A 9 -7.26 -14.01 -11.17
C GLY A 9 -6.08 -14.82 -10.62
N ILE A 10 -5.29 -14.22 -9.72
CA ILE A 10 -4.15 -14.89 -9.07
C ILE A 10 -4.64 -16.02 -8.16
N GLN A 11 -5.69 -15.77 -7.37
CA GLN A 11 -6.26 -16.76 -6.45
C GLN A 11 -6.93 -17.94 -7.17
N ASN A 12 -7.57 -17.69 -8.32
CA ASN A 12 -8.14 -18.74 -9.17
C ASN A 12 -7.08 -19.61 -9.86
N ALA A 13 -5.83 -19.14 -9.94
CA ALA A 13 -4.70 -19.91 -10.42
C ALA A 13 -3.99 -20.69 -9.30
N ASP A 14 -4.67 -20.93 -8.17
CA ASP A 14 -4.16 -21.61 -6.98
C ASP A 14 -2.90 -20.96 -6.37
N MET A 15 -2.73 -19.65 -6.53
CA MET A 15 -1.64 -18.87 -5.95
C MET A 15 -2.16 -17.80 -4.98
N GLN A 16 -1.44 -17.59 -3.87
CA GLN A 16 -1.79 -16.52 -2.93
C GLN A 16 -1.43 -15.15 -3.50
N ALA A 17 -2.43 -14.30 -3.70
CA ALA A 17 -2.24 -12.89 -3.98
C ALA A 17 -1.89 -12.10 -2.70
N THR A 18 -1.10 -11.03 -2.83
CA THR A 18 -0.80 -10.10 -1.74
C THR A 18 -1.02 -8.68 -2.22
N VAL A 19 -1.94 -7.95 -1.58
CA VAL A 19 -2.15 -6.52 -1.81
C VAL A 19 -1.10 -5.72 -1.03
N LYS A 20 -0.42 -4.81 -1.70
CA LYS A 20 0.71 -4.05 -1.16
C LYS A 20 0.86 -2.70 -1.88
N TYR A 21 1.49 -1.69 -1.29
CA TYR A 21 1.85 -1.55 0.14
C TYR A 21 0.64 -0.94 0.85
N TYR A 22 0.16 -1.61 1.90
CA TYR A 22 -1.24 -1.52 2.34
C TYR A 22 -1.77 -0.09 2.55
N LEU A 23 -0.96 0.85 3.06
CA LEU A 23 -1.36 2.23 3.32
C LEU A 23 -0.16 3.19 3.21
N ALA A 24 -0.44 4.44 2.84
CA ALA A 24 0.37 5.63 3.14
C ALA A 24 1.85 5.56 2.70
N ASN A 25 2.11 4.93 1.54
CA ASN A 25 3.44 4.73 0.96
C ASN A 25 3.51 5.26 -0.48
N GLU A 26 3.14 6.52 -0.66
CA GLU A 26 2.97 7.17 -1.98
C GLU A 26 4.29 7.65 -2.59
N GLN A 27 5.31 7.88 -1.76
CA GLN A 27 6.59 8.43 -2.18
C GLN A 27 7.76 7.50 -1.88
N GLU A 28 8.75 7.49 -2.77
CA GLU A 28 10.00 6.76 -2.58
C GLU A 28 11.01 7.54 -1.71
N HIS A 29 10.96 8.88 -1.74
CA HIS A 29 11.88 9.71 -0.98
C HIS A 29 11.65 9.51 0.53
N SER A 30 12.71 9.14 1.25
CA SER A 30 12.63 8.81 2.68
C SER A 30 11.68 7.65 3.01
N ARG A 31 11.32 6.80 2.02
CA ARG A 31 10.64 5.51 2.24
C ARG A 31 11.51 4.54 3.06
N GLY A 32 12.83 4.76 3.01
CA GLY A 32 13.84 4.03 3.76
C GLY A 32 14.75 3.24 2.83
N ASP A 33 16.05 3.53 2.89
CA ASP A 33 17.08 2.88 2.07
C ASP A 33 18.51 3.00 2.65
N GLY A 34 18.65 3.33 3.94
CA GLY A 34 19.83 2.95 4.74
C GLY A 34 20.69 4.04 5.40
N PHE A 35 20.33 5.32 5.35
CA PHE A 35 21.12 6.41 5.99
C PHE A 35 20.36 7.29 6.99
N THR A 36 19.04 7.17 7.09
CA THR A 36 18.23 7.92 8.05
C THR A 36 17.80 7.03 9.22
N THR A 37 17.83 7.56 10.44
CA THR A 37 17.44 6.83 11.67
C THR A 37 15.98 6.38 11.64
N SER A 38 15.13 7.08 10.89
CA SER A 38 13.71 6.78 10.73
C SER A 38 13.26 6.99 9.28
N THR A 39 12.23 6.25 8.88
CA THR A 39 11.47 6.47 7.64
C THR A 39 10.49 7.63 7.81
N ILE A 40 9.96 8.17 6.71
CA ILE A 40 8.98 9.25 6.74
C ILE A 40 7.66 8.81 7.42
N SER A 41 7.05 9.73 8.19
CA SER A 41 5.68 9.60 8.68
C SER A 41 4.73 10.23 7.67
N SER A 42 3.81 9.44 7.13
CA SER A 42 2.70 9.92 6.30
C SER A 42 1.52 10.25 7.19
N ASP A 43 1.42 11.52 7.61
CA ASP A 43 0.38 11.98 8.54
C ASP A 43 -0.92 12.28 7.78
N VAL A 44 -1.82 11.30 7.73
CA VAL A 44 -3.10 11.38 7.03
C VAL A 44 -4.25 11.42 8.04
N ASP A 45 -5.19 12.34 7.87
CA ASP A 45 -6.36 12.43 8.74
C ASP A 45 -7.36 11.28 8.49
N ASN A 46 -8.22 11.04 9.48
CA ASN A 46 -9.14 9.90 9.48
C ASN A 46 -10.10 9.86 8.28
N ARG A 47 -10.58 11.02 7.82
CA ARG A 47 -11.52 11.07 6.68
C ARG A 47 -10.80 10.67 5.41
N THR A 48 -9.63 11.26 5.17
CA THR A 48 -8.81 10.95 3.99
C THR A 48 -8.39 9.48 3.97
N MET A 49 -8.07 8.89 5.13
CA MET A 49 -7.75 7.45 5.21
C MET A 49 -8.92 6.56 4.77
N HIS A 50 -10.13 6.82 5.28
CA HIS A 50 -11.29 5.97 5.03
C HIS A 50 -11.92 6.18 3.65
N GLU A 51 -11.77 7.35 3.05
CA GLU A 51 -12.43 7.67 1.77
C GLU A 51 -11.50 7.50 0.57
N ALA A 52 -10.18 7.57 0.76
CA ALA A 52 -9.22 7.56 -0.35
C ALA A 52 -8.18 6.44 -0.29
N TYR A 53 -7.77 5.99 0.90
CA TYR A 53 -6.71 4.98 1.06
C TYR A 53 -7.21 3.57 1.39
N LEU A 54 -8.46 3.43 1.84
CA LEU A 54 -9.13 2.17 2.19
C LEU A 54 -10.31 1.91 1.24
#